data_AF-A0A0G2FPN1-F1
#
_entry.id   AF-A0A0G2FPN1-F1
#
_cell.length_a   1.000
_cell.length_b   1.000
_cell.length_c   1.000
_cell.angle_alpha   90.00
_cell.angle_beta   90.00
_cell.angle_gamma   90.00
#
_symmetry.space_group_name_H-M   'P 1'
#
loop_
_entity.id
_entity.type
_entity.pdbx_description
1 polymer ?
#
loop_
_entity_poly.entity_id
_entity_poly.type
_entity_poly.pdbx_seq_one_letter_code
_entity_poly.pdbx_strand_id
1 'polypeptide(L)'
;MEHAVRCNDIKCRKELRERALVTTCRYTQLPRPDDAMITNLNPSEDYKTSVLSGLSPEAIMECAGRALSFWSYQMTQDLTWESHRCKVLTSRYSELSASLDNIIGDANAQLTALQNKVASMDLDNDSLRRKNEELSQAYKEKNRKLLQTQELYDKLKRKAMLGHIQDAASDAVDTTLQGTSSYLHNGLGYQLSGRRHTKAMDPSIVMLSELNEW
;
A
#
# COMPACT_ATOMS: atom_id res chain seq x y z
N MET A 1 36.58 -13.15 44.01
CA MET A 1 35.88 -13.20 42.71
C MET A 1 35.84 -14.66 42.29
N GLU A 2 34.67 -15.29 42.32
CA GLU A 2 34.50 -16.63 41.76
C GLU A 2 34.51 -16.51 40.24
N HIS A 3 35.62 -16.87 39.62
CA HIS A 3 35.65 -17.07 38.17
C HIS A 3 34.98 -18.43 37.90
N ALA A 4 33.69 -18.40 37.55
CA ALA A 4 32.99 -19.59 37.08
C ALA A 4 33.59 -20.03 35.74
N VAL A 5 34.39 -21.09 35.77
CA VAL A 5 34.95 -21.70 34.55
C VAL A 5 33.79 -22.30 33.77
N ARG A 6 33.45 -21.70 32.62
CA ARG A 6 32.45 -22.24 31.71
C ARG A 6 33.15 -23.09 30.65
N CYS A 7 32.80 -24.36 30.59
CA CYS A 7 33.22 -25.23 29.50
C CYS A 7 32.45 -24.87 28.22
N ASN A 8 33.09 -25.03 27.06
CA ASN A 8 32.45 -24.90 25.74
C ASN A 8 31.85 -23.52 25.39
N ASP A 9 32.41 -22.41 25.88
CA ASP A 9 32.06 -21.08 25.34
C ASP A 9 32.58 -20.95 23.89
N ILE A 10 31.65 -20.71 22.96
CA ILE A 10 31.92 -20.59 21.53
C ILE A 10 32.89 -19.47 21.16
N LYS A 11 32.97 -18.41 21.98
CA LYS A 11 33.92 -17.31 21.78
C LYS A 11 35.36 -17.74 22.13
N CYS A 12 35.51 -18.87 22.82
CA CYS A 12 36.77 -19.39 23.33
C CYS A 12 37.31 -20.60 22.54
N ARG A 13 36.67 -21.02 21.43
CA ARG A 13 37.14 -22.11 20.55
C ARG A 13 38.33 -21.70 19.66
N LYS A 14 39.34 -21.05 20.25
CA LYS A 14 40.65 -20.92 19.61
C LYS A 14 41.42 -22.21 19.84
N GLU A 15 42.00 -22.77 18.79
CA GLU A 15 42.90 -23.92 18.92
C GLU A 15 44.03 -23.59 19.89
N LEU A 16 44.16 -24.38 20.94
CA LEU A 16 45.26 -24.30 21.89
C LEU A 16 46.39 -25.18 21.35
N ARG A 17 47.57 -24.61 21.15
CA ARG A 17 48.71 -25.31 20.53
C ARG A 17 49.80 -25.70 21.51
N GLU A 18 49.94 -24.93 22.58
CA GLU A 18 51.07 -25.09 23.51
C GLU A 18 50.59 -25.53 24.88
N ARG A 19 49.64 -24.82 25.48
CA ARG A 19 49.16 -25.12 26.84
C ARG A 19 47.65 -25.06 26.89
N ALA A 20 47.06 -25.99 27.63
CA ALA A 20 45.63 -26.00 27.91
C ALA A 20 45.38 -26.33 29.38
N LEU A 21 44.34 -25.70 29.94
CA LEU A 21 43.74 -26.16 31.18
C LEU A 21 42.83 -27.36 30.84
N VAL A 22 43.28 -28.56 31.16
CA VAL A 22 42.52 -29.79 30.99
C VAL A 22 41.77 -30.07 32.28
N THR A 23 40.47 -30.29 32.16
CA THR A 23 39.62 -30.65 33.31
C THR A 23 38.95 -31.98 33.04
N THR A 24 38.84 -32.81 34.06
CA THR A 24 37.97 -33.98 34.00
C THR A 24 36.56 -33.51 34.35
N CYS A 25 35.91 -32.82 33.41
CA CYS A 25 34.65 -32.09 33.57
C CYS A 25 33.43 -33.00 33.86
N ARG A 26 33.49 -33.76 34.96
CA ARG A 26 32.46 -34.70 35.41
C ARG A 26 31.52 -34.08 36.44
N TYR A 27 31.92 -32.98 37.09
CA TYR A 27 31.17 -32.25 38.11
C TYR A 27 31.38 -30.74 37.99
N THR A 28 30.41 -29.95 38.45
CA THR A 28 30.46 -28.48 38.50
C THR A 28 31.47 -27.94 39.51
N GLN A 29 31.93 -28.78 40.42
CA GLN A 29 32.96 -28.47 41.40
C GLN A 29 34.19 -29.33 41.10
N LEU A 30 35.38 -28.72 41.20
CA LEU A 30 36.69 -29.34 41.00
C LEU A 30 37.44 -29.36 42.35
N PRO A 31 36.98 -30.15 43.34
CA PRO A 31 37.48 -30.09 44.71
C PRO A 31 38.89 -30.67 44.88
N ARG A 32 39.35 -31.50 43.94
CA ARG A 32 40.67 -32.15 44.05
C ARG A 32 41.73 -31.36 43.27
N PRO A 33 42.98 -31.32 43.76
CA PRO A 33 44.07 -30.64 43.07
C PRO A 33 44.26 -31.08 41.62
N ASP A 34 43.98 -32.36 41.31
CA ASP A 34 44.17 -32.96 39.98
C ASP A 34 42.93 -32.81 39.06
N ASP A 35 41.85 -32.18 39.54
CA ASP A 35 40.63 -32.02 38.73
C ASP A 35 40.82 -31.01 37.58
N ALA A 36 41.82 -30.12 37.70
CA ALA A 36 42.22 -29.16 36.68
C ALA A 36 43.74 -29.06 36.60
N MET A 37 44.31 -29.39 35.44
CA MET A 37 45.75 -29.35 35.22
C MET A 37 46.10 -28.53 33.99
N ILE A 38 47.18 -27.75 34.08
CA ILE A 38 47.75 -27.12 32.90
C ILE A 38 48.67 -28.13 32.22
N THR A 39 48.28 -28.55 31.03
CA THR A 39 49.00 -29.55 30.24
C THR A 39 49.74 -28.86 29.10
N ASN A 40 51.01 -29.21 28.91
CA ASN A 40 51.71 -28.93 27.65
C ASN A 40 51.17 -29.88 26.58
N LEU A 41 50.58 -29.34 25.52
CA LEU A 41 49.99 -30.11 24.43
C LEU A 41 51.05 -30.64 23.44
N ASN A 42 52.26 -30.10 23.49
CA ASN A 42 53.38 -30.53 22.67
C ASN A 42 54.65 -30.77 23.53
N PRO A 43 54.66 -31.82 24.38
CA PRO A 43 55.84 -32.16 25.17
C PRO A 43 56.96 -32.76 24.31
N SER A 44 58.22 -32.56 24.72
CA SER A 44 59.39 -33.17 24.06
C SER A 44 59.42 -34.69 24.21
N GLU A 45 60.11 -35.38 23.29
CA GLU A 45 60.30 -36.83 23.36
C GLU A 45 61.03 -37.28 24.63
N ASP A 46 62.03 -36.51 25.09
CA ASP A 46 62.73 -36.79 26.35
C ASP A 46 61.80 -36.68 27.56
N TYR A 47 60.88 -35.71 27.57
CA TYR A 47 59.89 -35.57 28.62
C TYR A 47 58.90 -36.73 28.63
N LYS A 48 58.39 -37.11 27.44
CA LYS A 48 57.51 -38.29 27.29
C LYS A 48 58.20 -39.54 27.83
N THR A 49 59.46 -39.75 27.45
CA THR A 49 60.27 -40.89 27.91
C THR A 49 60.46 -40.85 29.44
N SER A 50 60.77 -39.67 29.99
CA SER A 50 61.01 -39.50 31.43
C SER A 50 59.75 -39.77 32.27
N VAL A 51 58.57 -39.30 31.82
CA VAL A 51 57.30 -39.49 32.54
C VAL A 51 56.81 -40.94 32.47
N LEU A 52 57.10 -41.65 31.38
CA LEU A 52 56.71 -43.05 31.21
C LEU A 52 57.69 -44.03 31.85
N SER A 53 58.96 -43.63 32.02
CA SER A 53 60.01 -44.46 32.62
C SER A 53 59.69 -44.80 34.07
N GLY A 54 59.65 -46.09 34.39
CA GLY A 54 59.34 -46.59 35.74
C GLY A 54 57.86 -46.94 35.99
N LEU A 55 56.97 -46.67 35.03
CA LEU A 55 55.59 -47.16 35.08
C LEU A 55 55.49 -48.60 34.55
N SER A 56 54.54 -49.37 35.09
CA SER A 56 54.23 -50.69 34.56
C SER A 56 53.50 -50.59 33.21
N PRO A 57 53.64 -51.59 32.33
CA PRO A 57 52.88 -51.63 31.08
C PRO A 57 51.36 -51.49 31.29
N GLU A 58 50.83 -52.06 32.38
CA GLU A 58 49.42 -51.97 32.75
C GLU A 58 49.01 -50.52 33.03
N ALA A 59 49.78 -49.78 33.85
CA ALA A 59 49.49 -48.38 34.16
C ALA A 59 49.58 -47.48 32.91
N ILE A 60 50.55 -47.74 32.02
CA ILE A 60 50.70 -46.99 30.76
C ILE A 60 49.48 -47.21 29.86
N MET A 61 49.06 -48.46 29.68
CA MET A 61 47.90 -48.80 28.86
C MET A 61 46.59 -48.25 29.46
N GLU A 62 46.45 -48.24 30.79
CA GLU A 62 45.31 -47.62 31.45
C GLU A 62 45.25 -46.11 31.18
N CYS A 63 46.38 -45.40 31.30
CA CYS A 63 46.48 -43.98 30.99
C CYS A 63 46.10 -43.69 29.52
N ALA A 64 46.62 -44.49 28.59
CA ALA A 64 46.30 -44.37 27.17
C ALA A 64 44.80 -44.61 26.90
N GLY A 65 44.20 -45.63 27.53
CA GLY A 65 42.77 -45.91 27.40
C GLY A 65 41.88 -44.77 27.90
N ARG A 66 42.23 -44.16 29.05
CA ARG A 66 41.52 -42.98 29.58
C ARG A 66 41.67 -41.77 28.65
N ALA A 67 42.86 -41.53 28.12
CA ALA A 67 43.13 -40.43 27.19
C ALA A 67 42.34 -40.59 25.87
N LEU A 68 42.33 -41.79 25.29
CA LEU A 68 41.56 -42.09 24.08
C LEU A 68 40.05 -41.95 24.30
N SER A 69 39.55 -42.41 25.45
CA SER A 69 38.13 -42.25 25.81
C SER A 69 37.74 -40.78 25.92
N PHE A 70 38.60 -39.95 26.52
CA PHE A 70 38.40 -38.52 26.62
C PHE A 70 38.42 -37.84 25.24
N TRP A 71 39.38 -38.18 24.38
CA TRP A 71 39.45 -37.66 23.02
C TRP A 71 38.21 -38.04 22.20
N SER A 72 37.76 -39.29 22.29
CA SER A 72 36.52 -39.75 21.63
C SER A 72 35.29 -39.00 22.11
N TYR A 73 35.20 -38.73 23.42
CA TYR A 73 34.16 -37.87 23.98
C TYR A 73 34.22 -36.45 23.42
N GLN A 74 35.40 -35.82 23.39
CA GLN A 74 35.58 -34.49 22.80
C GLN A 74 35.14 -34.44 21.34
N MET A 75 35.56 -35.42 20.52
CA MET A 75 35.20 -35.51 19.11
C MET A 75 33.69 -35.65 18.93
N THR A 76 33.03 -36.47 19.76
CA THR A 76 31.58 -36.66 19.73
C THR A 76 30.83 -35.37 20.09
N GLN A 77 31.31 -34.66 21.12
CA GLN A 77 30.73 -33.37 21.51
C GLN A 77 30.86 -32.33 20.40
N ASP A 78 32.01 -32.29 19.73
CA ASP A 78 32.26 -31.38 18.62
C ASP A 78 31.36 -31.67 17.41
N LEU A 79 31.22 -32.94 17.03
CA LEU A 79 30.31 -33.35 15.94
C LEU A 79 28.84 -32.99 16.27
N THR A 80 28.41 -33.28 17.49
CA THR A 80 27.03 -33.01 17.95
C THR A 80 26.75 -31.52 17.93
N TRP A 81 27.71 -30.71 18.40
CA TRP A 81 27.63 -29.26 18.39
C TRP A 81 27.53 -28.69 16.97
N GLU A 82 28.41 -29.12 16.06
CA GLU A 82 28.39 -28.70 14.66
C GLU A 82 27.06 -29.07 13.99
N SER A 83 26.57 -30.29 14.22
CA SER A 83 25.27 -30.73 13.71
C SER A 83 24.13 -29.84 14.21
N HIS A 84 24.09 -29.51 15.51
CA HIS A 84 23.10 -28.61 16.07
C HIS A 84 23.20 -27.22 15.43
N ARG A 85 24.40 -26.67 15.30
CA ARG A 85 24.61 -25.34 14.72
C ARG A 85 24.08 -25.28 13.29
N CYS A 86 24.40 -26.29 12.47
CA CYS A 86 23.85 -26.42 11.12
C CYS A 86 22.32 -26.48 11.15
N LYS A 87 21.72 -27.30 12.01
CA LYS A 87 20.25 -27.40 12.13
C LYS A 87 19.58 -26.07 12.46
N VAL A 88 20.14 -25.31 13.40
CA VAL A 88 19.61 -23.98 13.76
C VAL A 88 19.72 -23.02 12.60
N LEU A 89 20.88 -22.95 11.95
CA LEU A 89 21.09 -22.05 10.83
C LEU A 89 20.14 -22.39 9.66
N THR A 90 19.98 -23.67 9.35
CA THR A 90 19.03 -24.14 8.35
C THR A 90 17.59 -23.80 8.72
N SER A 91 17.16 -24.01 9.98
CA SER A 91 15.82 -23.62 10.44
C SER A 91 15.56 -22.14 10.23
N ARG A 92 16.50 -21.28 10.63
CA ARG A 92 16.38 -19.82 10.47
C ARG A 92 16.30 -19.41 9.00
N TYR A 93 17.10 -20.05 8.14
CA TYR A 93 17.04 -19.81 6.71
C TYR A 93 15.69 -20.22 6.12
N SER A 94 15.17 -21.39 6.49
CA SER A 94 13.86 -21.88 6.05
C SER A 94 12.71 -20.99 6.54
N GLU A 95 12.75 -20.55 7.80
CA GLU A 95 11.78 -19.59 8.37
C GLU A 95 11.77 -18.28 7.56
N LEU A 96 12.96 -17.73 7.28
CA LEU A 96 13.09 -16.50 6.53
C LEU A 96 12.62 -16.65 5.08
N SER A 97 12.99 -17.75 4.41
CA SER A 97 12.56 -18.05 3.05
C SER A 97 11.05 -18.14 2.96
N ALA A 98 10.40 -18.86 3.87
CA ALA A 98 8.94 -18.97 3.91
C ALA A 98 8.27 -17.60 4.15
N SER A 99 8.87 -16.75 5.00
CA SER A 99 8.38 -15.39 5.20
C SER A 99 8.46 -14.56 3.92
N LEU A 100 9.53 -14.70 3.12
CA LEU A 100 9.66 -13.98 1.85
C LEU A 100 8.63 -14.46 0.83
N ASP A 101 8.42 -15.79 0.72
CA ASP A 101 7.41 -16.36 -0.18
C ASP A 101 6.00 -15.86 0.16
N ASN A 102 5.67 -15.76 1.45
CA ASN A 102 4.40 -15.21 1.91
C ASN A 102 4.23 -13.73 1.49
N ILE A 103 5.25 -12.89 1.71
CA ILE A 103 5.20 -11.46 1.33
C ILE A 103 5.03 -11.32 -0.19
N ILE A 104 5.73 -12.14 -0.98
CA ILE A 104 5.59 -12.14 -2.44
C ILE A 104 4.18 -12.56 -2.84
N GLY A 105 3.63 -13.61 -2.21
CA GLY A 105 2.27 -14.07 -2.42
C GLY A 105 1.23 -12.98 -2.14
N ASP A 106 1.33 -12.33 -0.99
CA ASP A 106 0.43 -11.25 -0.57
C ASP A 106 0.53 -10.03 -1.50
N ALA A 107 1.75 -9.64 -1.88
CA ALA A 107 1.96 -8.53 -2.80
C ALA A 107 1.35 -8.82 -4.19
N ASN A 108 1.52 -10.03 -4.70
CA ASN A 108 0.92 -10.45 -5.97
C ASN A 108 -0.61 -10.48 -5.89
N ALA A 109 -1.18 -10.96 -4.78
CA ALA A 109 -2.63 -10.96 -4.57
C ALA A 109 -3.20 -9.52 -4.54
N GLN A 110 -2.53 -8.59 -3.86
CA GLN A 110 -2.91 -7.17 -3.85
C GLN A 110 -2.79 -6.54 -5.23
N LEU A 111 -1.72 -6.85 -5.97
CA LEU A 111 -1.50 -6.36 -7.32
C LEU A 111 -2.64 -6.81 -8.24
N THR A 112 -3.02 -8.09 -8.22
CA THR A 112 -4.17 -8.60 -8.97
C THR A 112 -5.48 -7.94 -8.54
N ALA A 113 -5.71 -7.74 -7.24
CA ALA A 113 -6.91 -7.08 -6.74
C ALA A 113 -7.02 -5.63 -7.23
N LEU A 114 -5.92 -4.87 -7.21
CA LEU A 114 -5.87 -3.50 -7.71
C LEU A 114 -6.06 -3.45 -9.23
N GLN A 115 -5.43 -4.35 -9.99
CA GLN A 115 -5.63 -4.46 -11.44
C GLN A 115 -7.10 -4.70 -11.78
N ASN A 116 -7.77 -5.61 -11.07
CA ASN A 116 -9.19 -5.88 -11.27
C ASN A 116 -10.06 -4.66 -10.95
N LYS A 117 -9.71 -3.91 -9.88
CA LYS A 117 -10.42 -2.69 -9.51
C LYS A 117 -10.26 -1.60 -10.57
N VAL A 118 -9.04 -1.40 -11.08
CA VAL A 118 -8.77 -0.45 -12.17
C VAL A 118 -9.58 -0.82 -13.40
N ALA A 119 -9.56 -2.08 -13.83
CA ALA A 119 -10.34 -2.55 -14.97
C ALA A 119 -11.86 -2.34 -14.79
N SER A 120 -12.39 -2.57 -13.59
CA SER A 120 -13.80 -2.30 -13.28
C SER A 120 -14.13 -0.81 -13.35
N MET A 121 -13.28 0.05 -12.77
CA MET A 121 -13.48 1.50 -12.81
C MET A 121 -13.41 2.06 -14.23
N ASP A 122 -12.55 1.51 -15.09
CA ASP A 122 -12.45 1.89 -16.49
C ASP A 122 -13.76 1.59 -17.24
N LEU A 123 -14.34 0.41 -17.02
CA LEU A 123 -15.65 0.05 -17.60
C LEU A 123 -16.78 0.97 -17.10
N ASP A 124 -16.80 1.31 -15.82
CA ASP A 124 -17.78 2.22 -15.24
C ASP A 124 -17.63 3.64 -15.80
N ASN A 125 -16.40 4.11 -15.97
CA ASN A 125 -16.11 5.43 -16.55
C ASN A 125 -16.59 5.50 -18.01
N ASP A 126 -16.31 4.48 -18.81
CA ASP A 126 -16.81 4.38 -20.18
C ASP A 126 -18.35 4.39 -20.24
N SER A 127 -19.00 3.67 -19.32
CA SER A 127 -20.47 3.66 -19.19
C SER A 127 -21.04 5.05 -18.84
N LEU A 128 -20.42 5.74 -17.88
CA LEU A 128 -20.81 7.10 -17.49
C LEU A 128 -20.58 8.10 -18.62
N ARG A 129 -19.45 7.99 -19.34
CA ARG A 129 -19.15 8.82 -20.51
C ARG A 129 -20.21 8.67 -21.60
N ARG A 130 -20.59 7.44 -21.96
CA ARG A 130 -21.66 7.18 -22.94
C ARG A 130 -23.01 7.78 -22.49
N LYS A 131 -23.40 7.56 -21.24
CA LYS A 131 -24.64 8.15 -20.68
C LYS A 131 -24.64 9.68 -20.71
N ASN A 132 -23.49 10.30 -20.42
CA ASN A 132 -23.36 11.75 -20.47
C ASN A 132 -23.53 12.28 -21.90
N GLU A 133 -22.95 11.59 -22.88
CA GLU A 133 -23.14 11.92 -24.30
C GLU A 133 -24.60 11.78 -24.73
N GLU A 134 -25.27 10.68 -24.36
CA GLU A 134 -26.69 10.45 -24.61
C GLU A 134 -27.57 11.56 -24.01
N LEU A 135 -27.35 11.91 -22.74
CA LEU A 135 -28.08 12.97 -22.05
C LEU A 135 -27.83 14.34 -22.70
N SER A 136 -26.59 14.64 -23.08
CA SER A 136 -26.24 15.88 -23.78
C SER A 136 -26.98 16.00 -25.11
N GLN A 137 -27.06 14.91 -25.89
CA GLN A 137 -27.83 14.88 -27.13
C GLN A 137 -29.33 15.05 -26.89
N ALA A 138 -29.89 14.34 -25.91
CA ALA A 138 -31.31 14.45 -25.55
C ALA A 138 -31.67 15.88 -25.10
N TYR A 139 -30.79 16.52 -24.31
CA TYR A 139 -30.96 17.90 -23.87
C TYR A 139 -30.97 18.87 -25.05
N LYS A 140 -30.00 18.75 -25.97
CA LYS A 140 -29.95 19.56 -27.20
C LYS A 140 -31.24 19.43 -28.01
N GLU A 141 -31.75 18.20 -28.15
CA GLU A 141 -32.99 17.94 -28.89
C GLU A 141 -34.22 18.53 -28.18
N LYS A 142 -34.31 18.40 -26.86
CA LYS A 142 -35.37 19.02 -26.06
C LYS A 142 -35.34 20.54 -26.16
N ASN A 143 -34.16 21.16 -26.09
CA ASN A 143 -34.00 22.59 -26.23
C ASN A 143 -34.42 23.08 -27.64
N ARG A 144 -34.09 22.31 -28.69
CA ARG A 144 -34.56 22.58 -30.07
C ARG A 144 -36.08 22.56 -30.17
N LYS A 145 -36.73 21.52 -29.64
CA LYS A 145 -38.20 21.42 -29.63
C LYS A 145 -38.87 22.53 -28.82
N LEU A 146 -38.30 22.86 -27.66
CA LEU A 146 -38.78 23.97 -26.81
C LEU A 146 -38.77 25.29 -27.60
N LEU A 147 -37.66 25.59 -28.29
CA LEU A 147 -37.56 26.80 -29.10
C LEU A 147 -38.62 26.84 -30.21
N GLN A 148 -38.84 25.72 -30.91
CA GLN A 148 -39.89 25.61 -31.93
C GLN A 148 -41.29 25.84 -31.37
N THR A 149 -41.60 25.27 -30.21
CA THR A 149 -42.89 25.48 -29.53
C THR A 149 -43.06 26.92 -29.07
N GLN A 150 -42.00 27.54 -28.53
CA GLN A 150 -42.00 28.94 -28.13
C GLN A 150 -42.29 29.88 -29.31
N GLU A 151 -41.62 29.65 -30.45
CA GLU A 151 -41.86 30.43 -31.67
C GLU A 151 -43.30 30.32 -32.17
N LEU A 152 -43.89 29.11 -32.12
CA LEU A 152 -45.27 28.89 -32.52
C LEU A 152 -46.25 29.57 -31.55
N TYR A 153 -46.00 29.46 -30.24
CA TYR A 153 -46.78 30.15 -29.21
C TYR A 153 -46.75 31.66 -29.39
N ASP A 154 -45.57 32.25 -29.63
CA ASP A 154 -45.42 33.69 -29.85
C ASP A 154 -46.11 34.17 -31.14
N LYS A 155 -46.16 33.33 -32.18
CA LYS A 155 -46.95 33.60 -33.40
C LYS A 155 -48.45 33.60 -33.09
N LEU A 156 -48.94 32.60 -32.36
CA LEU A 156 -50.35 32.50 -32.00
C LEU A 156 -50.79 33.64 -31.08
N LYS A 157 -49.98 33.97 -30.06
CA LYS A 157 -50.21 35.09 -29.15
C LYS A 157 -50.32 36.42 -29.90
N ARG A 158 -49.41 36.68 -30.85
CA ARG A 158 -49.48 37.87 -31.71
C ARG A 158 -50.77 37.92 -32.54
N LYS A 159 -51.19 36.78 -33.12
CA LYS A 159 -52.42 36.69 -33.90
C LYS A 159 -53.67 36.94 -33.05
N ALA A 160 -53.74 36.38 -31.83
CA ALA A 160 -54.84 36.62 -30.90
C ALA A 160 -54.91 38.09 -30.46
N MET A 161 -53.76 38.69 -30.16
CA MET A 161 -53.69 40.11 -29.79
C MET A 161 -54.14 41.04 -30.93
N LEU A 162 -53.78 40.72 -32.17
CA LEU A 162 -54.31 41.40 -33.37
C LEU A 162 -55.81 41.21 -33.52
N GLY A 163 -56.34 40.00 -33.28
CA GLY A 163 -57.77 39.72 -33.26
C GLY A 163 -58.52 40.62 -32.28
N HIS A 164 -58.06 40.71 -31.02
CA HIS A 164 -58.66 41.61 -30.05
C HIS A 164 -58.59 43.10 -30.42
N ILE A 165 -57.51 43.54 -31.06
CA ILE A 165 -57.41 44.93 -31.56
C ILE A 165 -58.41 45.15 -32.70
N GLN A 166 -58.60 44.16 -33.57
CA GLN A 166 -59.50 44.23 -34.70
C GLN A 166 -60.97 44.18 -34.26
N ASP A 167 -61.29 43.35 -33.26
CA ASP A 167 -62.61 43.30 -32.60
C ASP A 167 -62.88 44.62 -31.86
N ALA A 168 -61.93 45.14 -31.09
CA ALA A 168 -62.07 46.44 -30.42
C ALA A 168 -62.18 47.62 -31.40
N ALA A 169 -61.49 47.56 -32.54
CA ALA A 169 -61.64 48.55 -33.61
C ALA A 169 -62.99 48.42 -34.31
N SER A 170 -63.50 47.20 -34.52
CA SER A 170 -64.86 46.96 -35.03
C SER A 170 -65.91 47.49 -34.06
N ASP A 171 -65.77 47.22 -32.76
CA ASP A 171 -66.64 47.75 -31.71
C ASP A 171 -66.55 49.29 -31.63
N ALA A 172 -65.36 49.88 -31.80
CA ALA A 172 -65.21 51.34 -31.86
C ALA A 172 -65.88 51.93 -33.10
N VAL A 173 -65.82 51.26 -34.25
CA VAL A 173 -66.53 51.66 -35.46
C VAL A 173 -68.04 51.50 -35.30
N ASP A 174 -68.53 50.42 -34.68
CA ASP A 174 -69.96 50.24 -34.34
C ASP A 174 -70.44 51.28 -33.31
N THR A 175 -69.60 51.63 -32.33
CA THR A 175 -69.85 52.72 -31.38
C THR A 175 -69.86 54.09 -32.08
N THR A 176 -69.05 54.28 -33.13
CA THR A 176 -69.03 55.51 -33.93
C THR A 176 -70.21 55.57 -34.91
N LEU A 177 -70.66 54.44 -35.44
CA LEU A 177 -71.88 54.33 -36.25
C LEU A 177 -73.14 54.56 -35.40
N GLN A 178 -73.14 54.15 -34.13
CA GLN A 178 -74.19 54.49 -33.15
C GLN A 178 -74.01 55.88 -32.50
N GLY A 179 -72.81 56.46 -32.60
CA GLY A 179 -72.40 57.70 -31.93
C GLY A 179 -72.43 58.97 -32.79
N THR A 180 -73.06 58.97 -33.96
CA THR A 180 -73.30 60.21 -34.73
C THR A 180 -74.48 61.02 -34.17
N SER A 181 -74.34 61.45 -32.92
CA SER A 181 -74.90 62.70 -32.43
C SER A 181 -73.96 63.30 -31.40
N SER A 182 -73.50 64.52 -31.67
CA SER A 182 -72.80 65.47 -30.77
C SER A 182 -71.29 65.70 -31.00
N TYR A 183 -71.02 66.69 -31.86
CA TYR A 183 -70.09 67.83 -31.73
C TYR A 183 -68.69 67.72 -31.10
N LEU A 184 -67.69 68.05 -31.96
CA LEU A 184 -66.58 69.04 -31.82
C LEU A 184 -65.85 69.22 -30.47
N HIS A 185 -64.51 69.05 -30.46
CA HIS A 185 -63.54 70.13 -30.13
C HIS A 185 -62.05 69.73 -30.36
N ASN A 186 -61.25 70.74 -30.69
CA ASN A 186 -59.80 70.84 -31.04
C ASN A 186 -58.75 70.26 -30.07
N GLY A 187 -57.55 69.96 -30.62
CA GLY A 187 -56.32 70.72 -30.25
C GLY A 187 -55.02 69.97 -29.89
N LEU A 188 -54.05 69.98 -30.83
CA LEU A 188 -52.56 70.14 -30.74
C LEU A 188 -51.69 69.34 -29.74
N GLY A 189 -50.55 68.80 -30.24
CA GLY A 189 -49.35 68.47 -29.44
C GLY A 189 -48.33 67.53 -30.09
N TYR A 190 -47.04 67.87 -30.03
CA TYR A 190 -45.89 67.38 -30.83
C TYR A 190 -45.08 66.20 -30.22
N GLN A 191 -44.41 65.43 -31.10
CA GLN A 191 -43.05 64.79 -31.03
C GLN A 191 -42.70 63.83 -29.84
N LEU A 192 -41.75 62.87 -29.85
CA LEU A 192 -40.88 62.12 -30.78
C LEU A 192 -40.15 61.04 -29.92
N SER A 193 -39.59 60.01 -30.58
CA SER A 193 -38.48 59.12 -30.12
C SER A 193 -38.81 58.03 -29.09
N GLY A 194 -38.36 56.77 -29.16
CA GLY A 194 -37.43 56.08 -30.07
C GLY A 194 -37.02 54.71 -29.49
N ARG A 195 -37.01 53.66 -30.33
CA ARG A 195 -36.01 52.55 -30.51
C ARG A 195 -34.98 52.28 -29.38
N ARG A 196 -34.47 51.07 -29.09
CA ARG A 196 -34.48 49.71 -29.67
C ARG A 196 -33.70 48.77 -28.70
N HIS A 197 -33.98 47.46 -28.77
CA HIS A 197 -33.14 46.26 -28.56
C HIS A 197 -31.76 46.32 -27.82
N THR A 198 -31.48 45.28 -27.01
CA THR A 198 -30.55 44.17 -27.38
C THR A 198 -30.69 42.96 -26.45
N LYS A 199 -30.37 41.78 -27.02
CA LYS A 199 -30.29 40.43 -26.44
C LYS A 199 -28.89 40.15 -25.86
N ALA A 200 -28.79 38.98 -25.21
CA ALA A 200 -27.63 38.06 -25.06
C ALA A 200 -27.12 37.99 -23.62
N MET A 201 -27.32 36.88 -22.91
CA MET A 201 -26.65 35.56 -22.96
C MET A 201 -25.43 35.48 -22.02
N ASP A 202 -25.49 34.42 -21.22
CA ASP A 202 -24.55 33.86 -20.25
C ASP A 202 -23.11 33.70 -20.78
N PRO A 203 -22.11 33.74 -19.89
CA PRO A 203 -21.07 32.74 -19.93
C PRO A 203 -20.85 32.10 -18.55
N SER A 204 -21.31 30.85 -18.45
CA SER A 204 -20.70 29.82 -17.62
C SER A 204 -19.17 29.81 -17.80
N ILE A 205 -18.41 30.07 -16.73
CA ILE A 205 -17.01 29.65 -16.56
C ILE A 205 -16.65 29.68 -15.06
N VAL A 206 -15.89 28.67 -14.64
CA VAL A 206 -15.32 28.37 -13.31
C VAL A 206 -16.24 27.66 -12.32
N MET A 207 -16.03 26.34 -12.17
CA MET A 207 -15.73 25.67 -10.89
C MET A 207 -15.54 24.16 -11.16
N LEU A 208 -14.39 23.80 -11.72
CA LEU A 208 -13.83 22.44 -11.65
C LEU A 208 -12.30 22.53 -11.62
N SER A 209 -11.79 22.96 -10.49
CA SER A 209 -10.45 22.65 -10.01
C SER A 209 -10.45 22.87 -8.50
N GLU A 210 -9.86 21.93 -7.76
CA GLU A 210 -9.69 21.89 -6.30
C GLU A 210 -10.81 21.20 -5.52
N LEU A 211 -10.61 19.90 -5.29
CA LEU A 211 -10.63 19.30 -3.94
C LEU A 211 -10.10 17.87 -4.06
N ASN A 212 -8.78 17.79 -4.11
CA ASN A 212 -8.02 16.58 -3.83
C ASN A 212 -6.99 16.98 -2.77
N GLU A 213 -7.41 16.99 -1.52
CA GLU A 213 -6.57 17.00 -0.31
C GLU A 213 -7.51 16.70 0.86
N TRP A 214 -7.50 15.43 1.31
CA TRP A 214 -7.72 14.83 2.64
C TRP A 214 -8.04 13.34 2.45
#